data_AF-D5FM37-F1
#
_entry.id   AF-D5FM37-F1
#
_cell.length_a   1.000
_cell.length_b   1.000
_cell.length_c   1.000
_cell.angle_alpha   90.00
_cell.angle_beta   90.00
_cell.angle_gamma   90.00
#
_symmetry.space_group_name_H-M   'P 1'
#
loop_
_entity.id
_entity.type
_entity.pdbx_description
1 polymer ?
#
loop_
_entity_poly.entity_id
_entity_poly.type
_entity_poly.pdbx_seq_one_letter_code
_entity_poly.pdbx_strand_id
1 'polypeptide(L)'
;MLLLVLLFVFISATNASDVGRRELEKHFDVGDSSLDSVGDVLLKLKKLAHQRAFGNREFGHDAEEDSKKPVAISVLQPTVAKDVSPYLFEGDIFLSKKQAINILKEVSGIESKSKPNVRGRRSFDASPESKWPTTAPIKYRFHESIDFYAVSNIIKAIRYWENVTCLEFENSPDVADNEDFIEFFQGQGCYSMIGRNGGRQGVSIGENCVKAGVIEHEIGHAIGMWHEQSRPDAQSYIKVESDFILPSYVSDFLQRDKDIDTLGLPYDLGSVMHYGSTAFSVDQSSKTLITRDPLYQSTIGQRETLSFLDIETINKAYCSDRCSGSNDCKNGGYPHPKQCDTCLCPNGLSGPKCEDFEPPRKAECGGKIVVKEEWQSIESPGFPDPGYDPDQKCNWVFEVAGKRIEFEFIEEFSFLCTSTCVDYVEMKISADLRPTGFRWCCFNIPKGSFVSELNIAVIIFRSQLTNDVGFKLQARATDLPARTTPAPVVITTTPVPTTIEGTDQWAEWGSWSQCSRSCGGCGIMSRVRVCRTKQCKGRRQEFSTCNLKACPIDKHCAKLLANDKICNGRVCTKASQALSGCLEPQCCPPFINVDGTCQSDSPLLNDFELAK
;
A
#
# COMPACT_ATOMS: atom_id res chain seq x y z
N MET A 1 9.99 61.58 -31.58
CA MET A 1 10.18 60.13 -31.41
C MET A 1 9.31 59.67 -30.25
N LEU A 2 8.28 58.85 -30.48
CA LEU A 2 7.62 58.14 -29.39
C LEU A 2 8.49 56.93 -29.04
N LEU A 3 9.04 56.87 -27.83
CA LEU A 3 9.60 55.62 -27.31
C LEU A 3 8.44 54.73 -26.90
N LEU A 4 8.17 53.67 -27.67
CA LEU A 4 7.41 52.53 -27.15
C LEU A 4 8.28 51.83 -26.10
N VAL A 5 7.88 51.94 -24.84
CA VAL A 5 8.41 51.11 -23.76
C VAL A 5 7.84 49.71 -23.93
N LEU A 6 8.58 48.86 -24.66
CA LEU A 6 8.36 47.42 -24.68
C LEU A 6 8.68 46.88 -23.28
N LEU A 7 7.64 46.75 -22.46
CA LEU A 7 7.66 45.93 -21.24
C LEU A 7 7.92 44.48 -21.65
N PHE A 8 9.20 44.11 -21.69
CA PHE A 8 9.62 42.72 -21.62
C PHE A 8 9.16 42.17 -20.27
N VAL A 9 7.98 41.55 -20.26
CA VAL A 9 7.58 40.66 -19.19
C VAL A 9 8.52 39.46 -19.26
N PHE A 10 9.61 39.53 -18.49
CA PHE A 10 10.38 38.35 -18.13
C PHE A 10 9.48 37.44 -17.30
N ILE A 11 8.67 36.63 -18.00
CA ILE A 11 8.26 35.35 -17.46
C ILE A 11 9.54 34.55 -17.40
N SER A 12 10.26 34.67 -16.28
CA SER A 12 11.31 33.72 -15.95
C SER A 12 10.68 32.34 -16.04
N ALA A 13 11.14 31.54 -17.00
CA ALA A 13 10.82 30.13 -17.05
C ALA A 13 11.43 29.49 -15.79
N THR A 14 10.65 29.46 -14.72
CA THR A 14 10.97 28.73 -13.50
C THR A 14 11.18 27.29 -13.90
N ASN A 15 12.42 26.81 -13.86
CA ASN A 15 12.74 25.41 -14.11
C ASN A 15 11.82 24.53 -13.24
N ALA A 16 11.20 23.50 -13.79
CA ALA A 16 10.19 22.72 -13.07
C ALA A 16 10.70 22.15 -11.72
N SER A 17 12.00 21.83 -11.64
CA SER A 17 12.71 21.42 -10.42
C SER A 17 12.70 22.42 -9.26
N ASP A 18 12.38 23.68 -9.54
CA ASP A 18 12.29 24.80 -8.58
C ASP A 18 10.94 24.77 -7.83
N VAL A 19 9.88 24.23 -8.45
CA VAL A 19 8.52 24.21 -7.85
C VAL A 19 8.46 23.27 -6.65
N GLY A 20 8.87 22.01 -6.81
CA GLY A 20 8.88 21.03 -5.71
C GLY A 20 9.86 21.39 -4.59
N ARG A 21 10.99 22.05 -4.92
CA ARG A 21 11.90 22.61 -3.90
C ARG A 21 11.22 23.66 -3.05
N ARG A 22 10.60 24.67 -3.67
CA ARG A 22 9.89 25.76 -2.97
C ARG A 22 8.74 25.24 -2.09
N GLU A 23 8.05 24.19 -2.52
CA GLU A 23 7.03 23.52 -1.69
C GLU A 23 7.65 22.94 -0.41
N LEU A 24 8.76 22.19 -0.53
CA LEU A 24 9.44 21.60 0.62
C LEU A 24 10.06 22.66 1.55
N GLU A 25 10.74 23.68 1.00
CA GLU A 25 11.29 24.78 1.80
C GLU A 25 10.20 25.55 2.55
N LYS A 26 9.04 25.77 1.91
CA LYS A 26 7.92 26.47 2.53
C LYS A 26 7.37 25.69 3.74
N HIS A 27 7.17 24.37 3.62
CA HIS A 27 6.37 23.62 4.59
C HIS A 27 7.16 22.79 5.62
N PHE A 28 8.48 22.59 5.48
CA PHE A 28 9.25 21.66 6.34
C PHE A 28 10.46 22.27 7.10
N ASP A 29 10.56 23.60 7.18
CA ASP A 29 11.70 24.32 7.82
C ASP A 29 13.09 23.85 7.34
N VAL A 30 13.17 23.54 6.03
CA VAL A 30 14.41 23.13 5.36
C VAL A 30 14.89 24.23 4.41
N GLY A 31 16.16 24.58 4.49
CA GLY A 31 16.82 25.39 3.45
C GLY A 31 17.48 24.54 2.37
N ASP A 32 17.64 25.08 1.17
CA ASP A 32 18.24 24.48 -0.04
C ASP A 32 19.43 23.52 0.21
N SER A 33 20.43 23.92 1.02
CA SER A 33 21.60 23.06 1.35
C SER A 33 21.28 21.77 2.13
N SER A 34 20.12 21.70 2.77
CA SER A 34 19.58 20.49 3.37
C SER A 34 18.89 19.62 2.31
N LEU A 35 18.07 20.22 1.44
CA LEU A 35 17.39 19.52 0.34
C LEU A 35 18.37 18.86 -0.63
N ASP A 36 19.39 19.60 -1.08
CA ASP A 36 20.47 19.04 -1.90
C ASP A 36 21.10 17.83 -1.21
N SER A 37 21.41 17.93 0.09
CA SER A 37 22.04 16.84 0.82
C SER A 37 21.14 15.62 1.07
N VAL A 38 19.81 15.80 1.14
CA VAL A 38 18.85 14.68 1.21
C VAL A 38 18.76 14.03 -0.17
N GLY A 39 18.58 14.80 -1.25
CA GLY A 39 18.55 14.29 -2.62
C GLY A 39 19.82 13.53 -2.98
N ASP A 40 21.00 14.04 -2.59
CA ASP A 40 22.30 13.40 -2.79
C ASP A 40 22.41 12.03 -2.08
N VAL A 41 21.79 11.91 -0.90
CA VAL A 41 21.78 10.70 -0.09
C VAL A 41 20.76 9.68 -0.59
N LEU A 42 19.56 10.13 -0.97
CA LEU A 42 18.56 9.29 -1.64
C LEU A 42 19.09 8.76 -2.98
N LEU A 43 19.79 9.61 -3.75
CA LEU A 43 20.46 9.18 -4.97
C LEU A 43 21.51 8.09 -4.67
N LYS A 44 22.37 8.28 -3.66
CA LYS A 44 23.35 7.26 -3.22
C LYS A 44 22.68 5.95 -2.76
N LEU A 45 21.56 6.04 -2.03
CA LEU A 45 20.75 4.89 -1.64
C LEU A 45 20.22 4.13 -2.85
N LYS A 46 19.64 4.86 -3.83
CA LYS A 46 19.19 4.29 -5.11
C LYS A 46 20.35 3.59 -5.84
N LYS A 47 21.57 4.16 -5.85
CA LYS A 47 22.76 3.47 -6.42
C LYS A 47 23.12 2.17 -5.69
N LEU A 48 23.13 2.18 -4.35
CA LEU A 48 23.48 1.01 -3.53
C LEU A 48 22.42 -0.09 -3.59
N ALA A 49 21.13 0.27 -3.56
CA ALA A 49 20.04 -0.69 -3.68
C ALA A 49 20.04 -1.37 -5.05
N HIS A 50 20.25 -0.59 -6.12
CA HIS A 50 20.46 -1.10 -7.46
C HIS A 50 21.66 -2.06 -7.47
N GLN A 51 22.76 -1.73 -6.78
CA GLN A 51 23.90 -2.64 -6.63
C GLN A 51 23.60 -3.90 -5.80
N ARG A 52 22.65 -3.88 -4.86
CA ARG A 52 22.22 -5.06 -4.10
C ARG A 52 21.30 -5.97 -4.91
N ALA A 53 20.23 -5.42 -5.49
CA ALA A 53 19.27 -6.16 -6.30
C ALA A 53 19.90 -6.75 -7.57
N PHE A 54 20.95 -6.12 -8.09
CA PHE A 54 21.50 -6.44 -9.39
C PHE A 54 23.01 -6.80 -9.40
N GLY A 55 23.83 -6.39 -8.42
CA GLY A 55 25.27 -6.73 -8.30
C GLY A 55 26.22 -5.54 -8.56
N ASN A 56 27.50 -5.80 -8.91
CA ASN A 56 28.57 -4.79 -9.09
C ASN A 56 28.36 -3.83 -10.29
N ARG A 57 27.25 -3.09 -10.31
CA ARG A 57 26.70 -2.37 -11.45
C ARG A 57 26.65 -0.86 -11.19
N GLU A 58 26.92 -0.02 -12.19
CA GLU A 58 26.66 1.42 -12.08
C GLU A 58 25.17 1.76 -12.22
N PHE A 59 24.74 2.81 -11.52
CA PHE A 59 23.43 3.45 -11.61
C PHE A 59 23.52 4.59 -12.65
N GLY A 60 23.04 4.33 -13.87
CA GLY A 60 23.24 5.18 -15.04
C GLY A 60 22.16 6.25 -15.26
N HIS A 61 22.23 6.93 -16.41
CA HIS A 61 21.30 8.00 -16.81
C HIS A 61 19.82 7.57 -16.81
N ASP A 62 19.55 6.29 -17.14
CA ASP A 62 18.20 5.70 -17.17
C ASP A 62 17.38 6.04 -15.90
N ALA A 63 18.04 6.07 -14.75
CA ALA A 63 17.38 6.26 -13.47
C ALA A 63 16.84 7.68 -13.26
N GLU A 64 17.41 8.68 -13.95
CA GLU A 64 16.91 10.05 -13.94
C GLU A 64 15.63 10.20 -14.78
N GLU A 65 15.48 9.39 -15.82
CA GLU A 65 14.25 9.31 -16.63
C GLU A 65 13.16 8.55 -15.86
N ASP A 66 13.49 7.40 -15.27
CA ASP A 66 12.54 6.64 -14.45
C ASP A 66 12.08 7.41 -13.21
N SER A 67 12.93 8.25 -12.59
CA SER A 67 12.53 9.10 -11.45
C SER A 67 11.58 10.26 -11.83
N LYS A 68 11.33 10.49 -13.13
CA LYS A 68 10.36 11.49 -13.62
C LYS A 68 8.98 10.88 -13.92
N LYS A 69 8.83 9.57 -13.79
CA LYS A 69 7.53 8.88 -13.98
C LYS A 69 6.65 9.10 -12.74
N PRO A 70 5.34 9.33 -12.91
CA PRO A 70 4.41 9.34 -11.79
C PRO A 70 4.35 7.95 -11.17
N VAL A 71 4.49 7.86 -9.85
CA VAL A 71 4.45 6.62 -9.09
C VAL A 71 3.53 6.76 -7.89
N ALA A 72 2.89 5.66 -7.50
CA ALA A 72 2.06 5.55 -6.31
C ALA A 72 2.42 4.26 -5.55
N ILE A 73 2.30 4.33 -4.23
CA ILE A 73 2.55 3.19 -3.34
C ILE A 73 1.36 2.25 -3.22
N SER A 74 0.16 2.69 -3.63
CA SER A 74 -1.06 1.88 -3.71
C SER A 74 -1.95 2.44 -4.81
N VAL A 75 -2.74 1.59 -5.49
CA VAL A 75 -3.76 2.02 -6.46
C VAL A 75 -4.88 2.87 -5.84
N LEU A 76 -5.01 2.87 -4.51
CA LEU A 76 -6.00 3.66 -3.78
C LEU A 76 -5.48 5.05 -3.37
N GLN A 77 -4.18 5.32 -3.56
CA GLN A 77 -3.49 6.58 -3.27
C GLN A 77 -3.03 7.21 -4.61
N PRO A 78 -3.14 8.54 -4.80
CA PRO A 78 -2.70 9.18 -6.03
C PRO A 78 -1.16 9.14 -6.18
N THR A 79 -0.69 9.39 -7.40
CA THR A 79 0.74 9.51 -7.70
C THR A 79 1.30 10.84 -7.23
N VAL A 80 2.52 10.85 -6.68
CA VAL A 80 3.25 12.10 -6.37
C VAL A 80 3.78 12.73 -7.67
N ALA A 81 3.81 14.07 -7.74
CA ALA A 81 4.40 14.78 -8.86
C ALA A 81 5.92 14.56 -8.97
N LYS A 82 6.40 14.48 -10.21
CA LYS A 82 7.82 14.32 -10.59
C LYS A 82 8.76 15.38 -10.01
N ASP A 83 8.24 16.56 -9.63
CA ASP A 83 9.05 17.67 -9.13
C ASP A 83 9.33 17.54 -7.62
N VAL A 84 8.54 16.72 -6.90
CA VAL A 84 8.71 16.39 -5.47
C VAL A 84 9.28 14.97 -5.27
N SER A 85 8.87 13.99 -6.08
CA SER A 85 9.29 12.57 -5.96
C SER A 85 10.81 12.32 -5.79
N PRO A 86 11.75 13.09 -6.39
CA PRO A 86 13.18 12.91 -6.17
C PRO A 86 13.65 13.09 -4.71
N TYR A 87 12.91 13.85 -3.89
CA TYR A 87 13.20 14.14 -2.49
C TYR A 87 12.49 13.19 -1.51
N LEU A 88 11.60 12.33 -2.01
CA LEU A 88 10.87 11.37 -1.21
C LEU A 88 11.58 10.01 -1.21
N PHE A 89 11.65 9.42 -0.02
CA PHE A 89 12.01 8.04 0.21
C PHE A 89 10.74 7.21 0.23
N GLU A 90 10.80 5.97 -0.25
CA GLU A 90 9.66 5.04 -0.18
C GLU A 90 8.33 5.58 -0.79
N GLY A 91 8.41 6.56 -1.70
CA GLY A 91 7.27 7.16 -2.40
C GLY A 91 6.70 8.43 -1.76
N ASP A 92 6.55 8.46 -0.44
CA ASP A 92 5.81 9.48 0.32
C ASP A 92 6.46 9.88 1.66
N ILE A 93 7.69 9.46 1.94
CA ILE A 93 8.42 9.85 3.16
C ILE A 93 9.45 10.94 2.85
N PHE A 94 9.26 12.15 3.37
CA PHE A 94 10.27 13.20 3.36
C PHE A 94 11.21 13.06 4.57
N LEU A 95 12.44 12.59 4.32
CA LEU A 95 13.42 12.33 5.38
C LEU A 95 14.20 13.58 5.79
N SER A 96 14.43 13.74 7.09
CA SER A 96 15.49 14.64 7.56
C SER A 96 16.88 14.16 7.09
N LYS A 97 17.80 15.10 6.93
CA LYS A 97 19.23 14.83 6.64
C LYS A 97 19.85 13.80 7.60
N LYS A 98 19.45 13.80 8.89
CA LYS A 98 19.88 12.83 9.90
C LYS A 98 19.39 11.42 9.57
N GLN A 99 18.09 11.26 9.30
CA GLN A 99 17.47 9.97 8.96
C GLN A 99 18.05 9.41 7.64
N ALA A 100 18.11 10.23 6.58
CA ALA A 100 18.65 9.83 5.29
C ALA A 100 20.10 9.31 5.41
N ILE A 101 20.98 10.03 6.12
CA ILE A 101 22.37 9.61 6.35
C ILE A 101 22.47 8.32 7.16
N ASN A 102 21.57 8.08 8.11
CA ASN A 102 21.56 6.83 8.89
C ASN A 102 21.17 5.63 8.02
N ILE A 103 20.10 5.75 7.23
CA ILE A 103 19.66 4.70 6.29
C ILE A 103 20.77 4.41 5.27
N LEU A 104 21.49 5.43 4.77
CA LEU A 104 22.65 5.23 3.90
C LEU A 104 23.79 4.44 4.57
N LYS A 105 24.05 4.62 5.87
CA LYS A 105 25.04 3.84 6.62
C LYS A 105 24.60 2.38 6.78
N GLU A 106 23.33 2.15 7.09
CA GLU A 106 22.73 0.82 7.19
C GLU A 106 22.84 0.06 5.85
N VAL A 107 22.41 0.68 4.74
CA VAL A 107 22.43 0.07 3.40
C VAL A 107 23.85 -0.06 2.82
N SER A 108 24.80 0.78 3.20
CA SER A 108 26.20 0.64 2.77
C SER A 108 27.00 -0.43 3.54
N GLY A 109 26.46 -0.96 4.65
CA GLY A 109 27.17 -1.95 5.49
C GLY A 109 28.44 -1.39 6.15
N ILE A 110 28.62 -0.06 6.17
CA ILE A 110 29.77 0.59 6.79
C ILE A 110 29.58 0.51 8.31
N GLU A 111 30.26 -0.44 8.95
CA GLU A 111 30.31 -0.54 10.40
C GLU A 111 30.73 0.81 11.02
N SER A 112 29.78 1.44 11.73
CA SER A 112 30.13 2.55 12.61
C SER A 112 31.02 2.00 13.73
N LYS A 113 32.32 2.31 13.68
CA LYS A 113 33.31 2.08 14.76
C LYS A 113 32.98 2.90 16.01
N SER A 114 31.85 2.61 16.64
CA SER A 114 31.36 3.19 17.90
C SER A 114 30.48 2.16 18.61
N LYS A 115 31.03 1.60 19.70
CA LYS A 115 30.48 0.74 20.79
C LYS A 115 29.09 0.08 20.61
N PRO A 116 28.90 -1.17 21.10
CA PRO A 116 27.61 -1.85 21.11
C PRO A 116 26.64 -1.23 22.15
N ASN A 117 26.08 -0.08 21.83
CA ASN A 117 25.04 0.60 22.59
C ASN A 117 23.82 0.82 21.69
N VAL A 118 22.76 0.05 21.96
CA VAL A 118 21.33 0.39 21.76
C VAL A 118 21.04 1.34 20.58
N ARG A 119 21.06 0.77 19.37
CA ARG A 119 20.51 1.35 18.12
C ARG A 119 19.73 0.24 17.42
N GLY A 120 18.66 0.51 16.68
CA GLY A 120 17.84 1.73 16.59
C GLY A 120 16.47 1.29 16.06
N ARG A 121 15.91 0.27 16.70
CA ARG A 121 15.12 -0.78 16.05
C ARG A 121 13.65 -0.41 15.89
N ARG A 122 13.13 -0.11 14.68
CA ARG A 122 11.91 0.70 14.52
C ARG A 122 10.99 0.34 13.31
N SER A 123 9.86 -0.37 13.53
CA SER A 123 8.63 -0.27 12.68
C SER A 123 7.91 1.06 12.91
N PHE A 124 8.32 1.71 13.99
CA PHE A 124 7.84 2.94 14.57
C PHE A 124 9.09 3.69 15.07
N ASP A 125 9.37 4.93 14.68
CA ASP A 125 10.58 5.67 15.10
C ASP A 125 10.52 6.11 16.58
N ALA A 126 10.73 5.15 17.48
CA ALA A 126 10.90 5.35 18.90
C ALA A 126 12.29 5.88 19.29
N SER A 127 13.09 6.49 18.39
CA SER A 127 14.24 7.24 18.86
C SER A 127 13.69 8.34 19.78
N PRO A 128 14.26 8.58 20.98
CA PRO A 128 13.63 9.47 21.95
C PRO A 128 13.43 10.89 21.39
N GLU A 129 14.27 11.29 20.44
CA GLU A 129 14.13 12.55 19.72
C GLU A 129 12.94 12.56 18.73
N SER A 130 12.63 11.45 18.05
CA SER A 130 11.56 11.39 17.04
C SER A 130 10.19 10.97 17.56
N LYS A 131 10.08 10.65 18.85
CA LYS A 131 8.77 10.61 19.52
C LYS A 131 8.23 12.02 19.76
N TRP A 132 6.91 12.16 19.64
CA TRP A 132 6.18 13.28 20.22
C TRP A 132 6.08 13.13 21.75
N PRO A 133 6.30 14.19 22.55
CA PRO A 133 6.10 14.13 24.00
C PRO A 133 4.62 13.87 24.35
N THR A 134 4.32 12.81 25.09
CA THR A 134 2.95 12.47 25.53
C THR A 134 2.49 13.23 26.78
N THR A 135 3.20 14.31 27.12
CA THR A 135 2.92 15.23 28.23
C THR A 135 2.10 16.46 27.81
N ALA A 136 1.93 16.68 26.52
CA ALA A 136 1.14 17.74 25.92
C ALA A 136 0.57 17.25 24.57
N PRO A 137 -0.52 17.86 24.06
CA PRO A 137 -1.04 17.55 22.72
C PRO A 137 -0.02 17.84 21.61
N ILE A 138 -0.12 17.07 20.52
CA ILE A 138 0.57 17.36 19.26
C ILE A 138 -0.13 18.56 18.61
N LYS A 139 0.54 19.71 18.59
CA LYS A 139 0.02 20.91 17.93
C LYS A 139 -0.06 20.68 16.42
N TYR A 140 -1.13 21.18 15.80
CA TYR A 140 -1.27 21.23 14.36
C TYR A 140 -1.97 22.50 13.88
N ARG A 141 -1.72 22.89 12.62
CA ARG A 141 -2.46 23.95 11.92
C ARG A 141 -2.79 23.57 10.49
N PHE A 142 -3.70 24.32 9.88
CA PHE A 142 -4.02 24.24 8.46
C PHE A 142 -3.39 25.41 7.72
N HIS A 143 -2.62 25.12 6.67
CA HIS A 143 -2.17 26.14 5.72
C HIS A 143 -3.35 26.66 4.88
N GLU A 144 -3.28 27.91 4.42
CA GLU A 144 -4.33 28.59 3.62
C GLU A 144 -4.75 27.84 2.33
N SER A 145 -3.93 26.91 1.86
CA SER A 145 -4.21 26.09 0.68
C SER A 145 -5.19 24.93 0.94
N ILE A 146 -5.42 24.53 2.20
CA ILE A 146 -6.31 23.42 2.53
C ILE A 146 -7.76 23.91 2.47
N ASP A 147 -8.58 23.31 1.60
CA ASP A 147 -10.00 23.62 1.53
C ASP A 147 -10.81 23.06 2.72
N PHE A 148 -12.04 23.54 2.88
CA PHE A 148 -12.92 23.15 3.99
C PHE A 148 -13.26 21.64 4.03
N TYR A 149 -13.33 20.98 2.86
CA TYR A 149 -13.60 19.54 2.78
C TYR A 149 -12.39 18.73 3.24
N ALA A 150 -11.17 19.16 2.87
CA ALA A 150 -9.93 18.62 3.39
C ALA A 150 -9.77 18.85 4.90
N VAL A 151 -10.02 20.07 5.42
CA VAL A 151 -10.06 20.34 6.88
C VAL A 151 -10.98 19.34 7.60
N SER A 152 -12.20 19.14 7.08
CA SER A 152 -13.19 18.26 7.71
C SER A 152 -12.72 16.80 7.79
N ASN A 153 -12.11 16.28 6.72
CA ASN A 153 -11.59 14.91 6.69
C ASN A 153 -10.30 14.76 7.53
N ILE A 154 -9.45 15.77 7.60
CA ILE A 154 -8.26 15.76 8.48
C ILE A 154 -8.67 15.74 9.95
N ILE A 155 -9.62 16.58 10.37
CA ILE A 155 -10.16 16.56 11.74
C ILE A 155 -10.79 15.20 12.07
N LYS A 156 -11.45 14.55 11.10
CA LYS A 156 -12.00 13.20 11.27
C LYS A 156 -10.90 12.15 11.48
N ALA A 157 -9.82 12.19 10.71
CA ALA A 157 -8.67 11.28 10.84
C ALA A 157 -7.92 11.50 12.18
N ILE A 158 -7.70 12.76 12.57
CA ILE A 158 -7.12 13.12 13.88
C ILE A 158 -7.97 12.53 15.01
N ARG A 159 -9.29 12.78 15.00
CA ARG A 159 -10.20 12.23 16.02
C ARG A 159 -10.22 10.71 16.04
N TYR A 160 -10.01 10.03 14.91
CA TYR A 160 -9.88 8.59 14.89
C TYR A 160 -8.64 8.14 15.68
N TRP A 161 -7.47 8.74 15.41
CA TRP A 161 -6.25 8.52 16.20
C TRP A 161 -6.43 8.82 17.70
N GLU A 162 -7.08 9.93 18.06
CA GLU A 162 -7.35 10.29 19.47
C GLU A 162 -8.31 9.33 20.18
N ASN A 163 -9.25 8.73 19.45
CA ASN A 163 -10.26 7.80 19.97
C ASN A 163 -9.75 6.37 20.17
N VAL A 164 -8.60 6.01 19.59
CA VAL A 164 -8.02 4.65 19.68
C VAL A 164 -6.64 4.63 20.34
N THR A 165 -6.11 5.79 20.74
CA THR A 165 -4.78 5.92 21.36
C THR A 165 -4.76 6.88 22.56
N CYS A 166 -3.63 6.94 23.25
CA CYS A 166 -3.37 7.98 24.26
C CYS A 166 -2.91 9.32 23.67
N LEU A 167 -2.74 9.44 22.34
CA LEU A 167 -2.35 10.70 21.72
C LEU A 167 -3.51 11.70 21.76
N GLU A 168 -3.15 12.97 21.79
CA GLU A 168 -4.04 14.13 21.80
C GLU A 168 -3.49 15.15 20.81
N PHE A 169 -4.35 15.86 20.11
CA PHE A 169 -3.97 16.84 19.10
C PHE A 169 -4.64 18.19 19.36
N GLU A 170 -3.89 19.28 19.22
CA GLU A 170 -4.39 20.63 19.47
C GLU A 170 -4.34 21.47 18.19
N ASN A 171 -5.48 22.02 17.76
CA ASN A 171 -5.52 22.98 16.67
C ASN A 171 -4.99 24.33 17.16
N SER A 172 -3.76 24.66 16.77
CA SER A 172 -3.05 25.87 17.18
C SER A 172 -2.73 26.74 15.94
N PRO A 173 -3.71 27.49 15.40
CA PRO A 173 -3.49 28.28 14.19
C PRO A 173 -2.38 29.34 14.35
N ASP A 174 -2.26 29.90 15.55
CA ASP A 174 -1.28 30.94 15.92
C ASP A 174 0.05 30.37 16.48
N VAL A 175 0.32 29.07 16.30
CA VAL A 175 1.58 28.45 16.76
C VAL A 175 2.79 29.09 16.06
N ALA A 176 3.82 29.40 16.84
CA ALA A 176 5.02 30.03 16.30
C ALA A 176 5.88 29.01 15.54
N ASP A 177 6.51 29.43 14.44
CA ASP A 177 7.31 28.55 13.57
C ASP A 177 8.51 27.88 14.27
N ASN A 178 8.91 28.39 15.44
CA ASN A 178 9.99 27.84 16.27
C ASN A 178 9.50 26.85 17.36
N GLU A 179 8.21 26.52 17.40
CA GLU A 179 7.63 25.43 18.19
C GLU A 179 7.47 24.16 17.34
N ASP A 180 7.30 23.01 17.98
CA ASP A 180 7.07 21.74 17.28
C ASP A 180 5.58 21.58 16.93
N PHE A 181 5.25 21.51 15.64
CA PHE A 181 3.86 21.28 15.19
C PHE A 181 3.77 20.69 13.77
N ILE A 182 2.61 20.13 13.46
CA ILE A 182 2.26 19.63 12.12
C ILE A 182 1.51 20.73 11.33
N GLU A 183 1.98 21.06 10.14
CA GLU A 183 1.24 21.90 9.18
C GLU A 183 0.62 21.04 8.08
N PHE A 184 -0.71 20.93 8.05
CA PHE A 184 -1.39 20.32 6.90
C PHE A 184 -1.46 21.33 5.74
N PHE A 185 -0.98 20.93 4.56
CA PHE A 185 -0.96 21.76 3.36
C PHE A 185 -1.34 20.97 2.10
N GLN A 186 -1.79 21.65 1.04
CA GLN A 186 -2.18 21.02 -0.22
C GLN A 186 -0.98 21.03 -1.17
N GLY A 187 -0.12 20.03 -1.06
CA GLY A 187 1.05 19.87 -1.93
C GLY A 187 0.81 18.96 -3.12
N GLN A 188 1.88 18.68 -3.86
CA GLN A 188 1.86 17.89 -5.10
C GLN A 188 1.90 16.37 -4.88
N GLY A 189 1.16 15.86 -3.89
CA GLY A 189 1.06 14.44 -3.57
C GLY A 189 0.43 14.19 -2.20
N CYS A 190 0.50 12.95 -1.74
CA CYS A 190 0.33 12.61 -0.33
C CYS A 190 1.71 12.22 0.18
N TYR A 191 2.21 12.92 1.20
CA TYR A 191 3.53 12.65 1.79
C TYR A 191 3.71 13.35 3.14
N SER A 192 4.63 12.83 3.95
CA SER A 192 4.81 13.20 5.36
C SER A 192 6.26 13.03 5.81
N MET A 193 6.65 13.63 6.93
CA MET A 193 7.91 13.26 7.62
C MET A 193 7.67 12.09 8.57
N ILE A 194 8.70 11.28 8.83
CA ILE A 194 8.60 10.27 9.89
C ILE A 194 8.98 10.85 11.25
N GLY A 195 8.02 10.74 12.18
CA GLY A 195 8.14 11.16 13.57
C GLY A 195 8.25 12.67 13.77
N ARG A 196 8.51 13.08 15.01
CA ARG A 196 8.83 14.46 15.36
C ARG A 196 10.23 14.81 14.84
N ASN A 197 10.33 15.82 13.98
CA ASN A 197 11.60 16.33 13.48
C ASN A 197 12.02 17.63 14.19
N GLY A 198 11.05 18.33 14.78
CA GLY A 198 11.22 19.59 15.50
C GLY A 198 10.92 20.79 14.61
N GLY A 199 10.40 21.87 15.20
CA GLY A 199 9.90 23.02 14.44
C GLY A 199 8.63 22.69 13.63
N ARG A 200 8.39 23.48 12.58
CA ARG A 200 7.32 23.24 11.60
C ARG A 200 7.65 22.04 10.71
N GLN A 201 6.83 20.99 10.77
CA GLN A 201 6.88 19.89 9.81
C GLN A 201 5.57 19.75 9.02
N GLY A 202 5.66 19.67 7.70
CA GLY A 202 4.51 19.55 6.81
C GLY A 202 3.90 18.15 6.78
N VAL A 203 2.61 18.08 6.50
CA VAL A 203 1.90 16.89 6.03
C VAL A 203 1.11 17.29 4.78
N SER A 204 1.47 16.69 3.64
CA SER A 204 0.88 17.01 2.34
C SER A 204 -0.39 16.21 2.11
N ILE A 205 -1.52 16.91 2.02
CA ILE A 205 -2.81 16.35 1.61
C ILE A 205 -3.21 17.02 0.30
N GLY A 206 -2.64 16.54 -0.81
CA GLY A 206 -3.02 16.97 -2.16
C GLY A 206 -4.49 16.67 -2.52
N GLU A 207 -4.95 17.22 -3.65
CA GLU A 207 -6.36 17.16 -4.11
C GLU A 207 -6.98 15.75 -4.06
N ASN A 208 -6.23 14.72 -4.48
CA ASN A 208 -6.68 13.34 -4.53
C ASN A 208 -6.37 12.52 -3.25
N CYS A 209 -5.79 13.16 -2.22
CA CYS A 209 -5.40 12.56 -0.94
C CYS A 209 -6.49 12.65 0.13
N VAL A 210 -7.60 13.36 -0.13
CA VAL A 210 -8.67 13.63 0.84
C VAL A 210 -9.56 12.38 1.06
N LYS A 211 -8.97 11.33 1.63
CA LYS A 211 -9.61 10.06 2.01
C LYS A 211 -9.16 9.70 3.42
N ALA A 212 -10.06 9.19 4.25
CA ALA A 212 -9.80 8.90 5.67
C ALA A 212 -8.52 8.06 5.87
N GLY A 213 -8.45 6.84 5.31
CA GLY A 213 -7.27 5.97 5.40
C GLY A 213 -5.98 6.52 4.78
N VAL A 214 -6.05 7.47 3.83
CA VAL A 214 -4.85 8.15 3.31
C VAL A 214 -4.35 9.19 4.32
N ILE A 215 -5.23 10.02 4.86
CA ILE A 215 -4.85 11.01 5.88
C ILE A 215 -4.38 10.31 7.18
N GLU A 216 -5.04 9.22 7.57
CA GLU A 216 -4.65 8.38 8.70
C GLU A 216 -3.23 7.79 8.51
N HIS A 217 -2.86 7.41 7.29
CA HIS A 217 -1.53 6.93 6.89
C HIS A 217 -0.46 8.03 6.96
N GLU A 218 -0.72 9.23 6.41
CA GLU A 218 0.21 10.37 6.48
C GLU A 218 0.44 10.86 7.93
N ILE A 219 -0.61 10.85 8.75
CA ILE A 219 -0.51 11.09 10.20
C ILE A 219 0.28 9.95 10.86
N GLY A 220 0.08 8.70 10.43
CA GLY A 220 0.85 7.53 10.84
C GLY A 220 2.35 7.75 10.69
N HIS A 221 2.81 8.21 9.53
CA HIS A 221 4.20 8.65 9.33
C HIS A 221 4.58 9.76 10.31
N ALA A 222 3.80 10.84 10.41
CA ALA A 222 4.11 11.99 11.28
C ALA A 222 4.25 11.61 12.76
N ILE A 223 3.51 10.62 13.25
CA ILE A 223 3.64 10.11 14.63
C ILE A 223 4.74 9.05 14.77
N GLY A 224 5.25 8.46 13.68
CA GLY A 224 6.50 7.68 13.63
C GLY A 224 6.46 6.37 12.85
N MET A 225 5.35 5.98 12.22
CA MET A 225 5.23 4.70 11.52
C MET A 225 6.09 4.66 10.24
N TRP A 226 6.76 3.53 10.02
CA TRP A 226 7.34 3.15 8.73
C TRP A 226 6.35 2.29 7.95
N HIS A 227 6.63 2.06 6.67
CA HIS A 227 5.85 1.11 5.90
C HIS A 227 5.99 -0.33 6.39
N GLU A 228 4.90 -1.08 6.34
CA GLU A 228 4.85 -2.47 6.78
C GLU A 228 5.75 -3.38 5.94
N GLN A 229 5.82 -3.20 4.60
CA GLN A 229 6.72 -4.00 3.75
C GLN A 229 8.21 -3.74 3.98
N SER A 230 8.56 -2.66 4.68
CA SER A 230 9.96 -2.36 5.05
C SER A 230 10.46 -3.20 6.24
N ARG A 231 9.57 -3.92 6.95
CA ARG A 231 9.93 -4.74 8.11
C ARG A 231 10.92 -5.87 7.75
N PRO A 232 11.78 -6.35 8.67
CA PRO A 232 12.79 -7.37 8.36
C PRO A 232 12.18 -8.78 8.31
N ASP A 233 11.03 -8.99 8.96
CA ASP A 233 10.25 -10.22 8.88
C ASP A 233 9.35 -10.27 7.63
N ALA A 234 9.22 -9.17 6.88
CA ALA A 234 8.39 -9.06 5.67
C ALA A 234 8.69 -10.16 4.63
N GLN A 235 9.96 -10.58 4.50
CA GLN A 235 10.35 -11.68 3.60
C GLN A 235 9.68 -13.02 3.93
N SER A 236 9.07 -13.16 5.10
CA SER A 236 8.28 -14.34 5.51
C SER A 236 6.82 -14.27 5.05
N TYR A 237 6.36 -13.11 4.58
CA TYR A 237 4.97 -12.83 4.22
C TYR A 237 4.80 -12.40 2.75
N ILE A 238 5.79 -11.69 2.21
CA ILE A 238 5.81 -11.19 0.82
C ILE A 238 7.05 -11.65 0.05
N LYS A 239 6.95 -11.60 -1.28
CA LYS A 239 8.04 -11.66 -2.25
C LYS A 239 7.99 -10.39 -3.10
N VAL A 240 9.11 -9.67 -3.16
CA VAL A 240 9.32 -8.56 -4.08
C VAL A 240 9.62 -9.12 -5.48
N GLU A 241 8.92 -8.62 -6.50
CA GLU A 241 9.12 -8.99 -7.91
C GLU A 241 9.84 -7.87 -8.65
N SER A 242 11.18 -7.87 -8.55
CA SER A 242 12.07 -6.86 -9.14
C SER A 242 11.95 -6.70 -10.66
N ASP A 243 11.44 -7.72 -11.34
CA ASP A 243 11.33 -7.76 -12.80
C ASP A 243 10.32 -6.74 -13.36
N PHE A 244 9.39 -6.23 -12.53
CA PHE A 244 8.36 -5.26 -12.93
C PHE A 244 8.46 -3.90 -12.22
N ILE A 245 9.32 -3.78 -11.20
CA ILE A 245 9.57 -2.52 -10.48
C ILE A 245 10.39 -1.57 -11.38
N LEU A 246 10.04 -0.27 -11.38
CA LEU A 246 10.85 0.76 -12.00
C LEU A 246 12.27 0.80 -11.38
N PRO A 247 13.36 0.71 -12.18
CA PRO A 247 14.75 0.64 -11.69
C PRO A 247 15.14 1.64 -10.60
N SER A 248 14.63 2.87 -10.66
CA SER A 248 14.90 3.95 -9.69
C SER A 248 14.25 3.79 -8.32
N TYR A 249 13.25 2.91 -8.22
CA TYR A 249 12.46 2.68 -7.01
C TYR A 249 12.73 1.29 -6.39
N VAL A 250 13.67 0.51 -6.94
CA VAL A 250 14.10 -0.78 -6.34
C VAL A 250 14.71 -0.59 -4.94
N SER A 251 15.20 0.61 -4.60
CA SER A 251 15.58 0.98 -3.22
C SER A 251 14.45 0.95 -2.22
N ASP A 252 13.24 1.22 -2.69
CA ASP A 252 12.08 1.52 -1.86
C ASP A 252 11.34 0.21 -1.46
N PHE A 253 11.88 -0.92 -1.92
CA PHE A 253 11.53 -2.28 -1.52
C PHE A 253 12.63 -2.95 -0.69
N LEU A 254 13.71 -2.22 -0.33
CA LEU A 254 14.70 -2.77 0.59
C LEU A 254 14.09 -2.93 1.98
N GLN A 255 14.01 -4.18 2.43
CA GLN A 255 13.76 -4.47 3.84
C GLN A 255 14.85 -3.82 4.68
N ARG A 256 14.40 -3.16 5.74
CA ARG A 256 15.28 -2.60 6.76
C ARG A 256 15.91 -3.78 7.49
N ASP A 257 17.23 -3.73 7.62
CA ASP A 257 18.04 -4.83 8.14
C ASP A 257 17.79 -5.05 9.65
N LYS A 258 18.63 -5.84 10.34
CA LYS A 258 18.54 -6.28 11.76
C LYS A 258 17.90 -5.34 12.81
N ASP A 259 17.82 -4.04 12.59
CA ASP A 259 17.27 -3.05 13.50
C ASP A 259 15.79 -2.68 13.20
N ILE A 260 14.86 -3.62 13.43
CA ILE A 260 13.44 -3.31 13.71
C ILE A 260 12.94 -3.92 15.03
N ASP A 261 12.22 -3.09 15.80
CA ASP A 261 11.41 -3.49 16.95
C ASP A 261 9.99 -3.59 16.41
N THR A 262 9.53 -4.82 16.30
CA THR A 262 8.16 -5.16 15.92
C THR A 262 7.20 -4.97 17.10
N LEU A 263 7.69 -4.59 18.29
CA LEU A 263 6.94 -4.51 19.55
C LEU A 263 6.29 -5.86 19.92
N GLY A 264 6.88 -6.96 19.43
CA GLY A 264 6.35 -8.32 19.50
C GLY A 264 5.06 -8.53 18.69
N LEU A 265 4.75 -7.65 17.73
CA LEU A 265 3.57 -7.72 16.88
C LEU A 265 3.83 -8.56 15.63
N PRO A 266 2.84 -9.37 15.19
CA PRO A 266 2.91 -10.02 13.90
C PRO A 266 2.87 -9.00 12.75
N TYR A 267 3.14 -9.47 11.54
CA TYR A 267 3.04 -8.69 10.32
C TYR A 267 1.58 -8.59 9.85
N ASP A 268 1.08 -7.39 9.52
CA ASP A 268 -0.28 -7.21 9.00
C ASP A 268 -0.30 -6.88 7.50
N LEU A 269 -0.68 -7.87 6.69
CA LEU A 269 -0.86 -7.68 5.25
C LEU A 269 -1.99 -6.69 4.92
N GLY A 270 -2.88 -6.35 5.85
CA GLY A 270 -3.88 -5.30 5.69
C GLY A 270 -3.57 -3.99 6.44
N SER A 271 -2.35 -3.81 6.96
CA SER A 271 -1.90 -2.53 7.51
C SER A 271 -2.13 -1.40 6.50
N VAL A 272 -2.59 -0.24 6.98
CA VAL A 272 -2.69 0.96 6.15
C VAL A 272 -1.31 1.43 5.68
N MET A 273 -0.25 1.06 6.42
CA MET A 273 1.16 1.32 6.09
C MET A 273 1.73 0.29 5.10
N HIS A 274 0.94 -0.63 4.55
CA HIS A 274 1.41 -1.58 3.54
C HIS A 274 1.26 -0.99 2.12
N TYR A 275 2.27 -1.21 1.26
CA TYR A 275 2.18 -0.99 -0.18
C TYR A 275 1.10 -1.86 -0.86
N GLY A 276 0.54 -1.37 -1.96
CA GLY A 276 -0.32 -2.14 -2.85
C GLY A 276 0.44 -3.12 -3.74
N SER A 277 -0.29 -4.09 -4.29
CA SER A 277 0.29 -5.18 -5.07
C SER A 277 1.06 -4.75 -6.31
N THR A 278 0.74 -3.57 -6.88
CA THR A 278 1.34 -3.01 -8.10
C THR A 278 2.20 -1.74 -7.86
N ALA A 279 2.57 -1.48 -6.60
CA ALA A 279 3.37 -0.30 -6.21
C ALA A 279 4.62 -0.16 -7.09
N PHE A 280 4.88 1.05 -7.63
CA PHE A 280 6.02 1.34 -8.51
C PHE A 280 6.19 0.43 -9.75
N SER A 281 5.12 -0.27 -10.19
CA SER A 281 5.19 -1.07 -11.42
C SER A 281 5.38 -0.19 -12.65
N VAL A 282 6.24 -0.62 -13.57
CA VAL A 282 6.53 0.08 -14.84
C VAL A 282 5.27 0.34 -15.71
N ASP A 283 4.26 -0.51 -15.59
CA ASP A 283 2.97 -0.45 -16.29
C ASP A 283 1.79 -0.05 -15.37
N GLN A 284 2.07 0.25 -14.09
CA GLN A 284 1.09 0.48 -13.01
C GLN A 284 0.09 -0.68 -12.75
N SER A 285 0.23 -1.83 -13.44
CA SER A 285 -0.77 -2.92 -13.49
C SER A 285 -0.23 -4.29 -13.06
N SER A 286 1.05 -4.53 -13.30
CA SER A 286 1.75 -5.75 -12.95
C SER A 286 2.16 -5.75 -11.48
N LYS A 287 2.16 -6.93 -10.87
CA LYS A 287 2.39 -7.06 -9.43
C LYS A 287 3.88 -7.01 -9.10
N THR A 288 4.25 -6.05 -8.27
CA THR A 288 5.60 -5.88 -7.69
C THR A 288 5.70 -6.50 -6.31
N LEU A 289 4.56 -6.69 -5.62
CA LEU A 289 4.46 -7.41 -4.35
C LEU A 289 3.52 -8.61 -4.48
N ILE A 290 4.12 -9.79 -4.34
CA ILE A 290 3.41 -11.06 -4.30
C ILE A 290 3.32 -11.53 -2.85
N THR A 291 2.11 -11.77 -2.34
CA THR A 291 1.95 -12.37 -1.00
C THR A 291 2.29 -13.85 -1.07
N ARG A 292 3.07 -14.35 -0.10
CA ARG A 292 3.47 -15.78 -0.06
C ARG A 292 2.29 -16.71 0.09
N ASP A 293 1.30 -16.27 0.86
CA ASP A 293 -0.04 -16.83 0.84
C ASP A 293 -0.89 -16.06 -0.19
N PRO A 294 -1.33 -16.68 -1.30
CA PRO A 294 -2.10 -16.01 -2.35
C PRO A 294 -3.46 -15.47 -1.89
N LEU A 295 -4.02 -15.94 -0.76
CA LEU A 295 -5.32 -15.47 -0.27
C LEU A 295 -5.26 -14.04 0.31
N TYR A 296 -4.07 -13.56 0.67
CA TYR A 296 -3.84 -12.18 1.10
C TYR A 296 -3.55 -11.21 -0.04
N GLN A 297 -3.47 -11.70 -1.29
CA GLN A 297 -2.96 -10.90 -2.41
C GLN A 297 -3.80 -9.66 -2.72
N SER A 298 -5.09 -9.70 -2.42
CA SER A 298 -6.03 -8.59 -2.58
C SER A 298 -6.32 -7.84 -1.26
N THR A 299 -5.67 -8.23 -0.16
CA THR A 299 -5.72 -7.53 1.14
C THR A 299 -4.71 -6.37 1.17
N ILE A 300 -3.52 -6.54 0.59
CA ILE A 300 -2.43 -5.56 0.64
C ILE A 300 -2.75 -4.25 -0.09
N GLY A 301 -2.28 -3.12 0.48
CA GLY A 301 -2.43 -1.78 -0.10
C GLY A 301 -3.72 -1.04 0.22
N GLN A 302 -4.53 -1.53 1.16
CA GLN A 302 -5.79 -0.90 1.52
C GLN A 302 -5.56 0.54 2.06
N ARG A 303 -6.51 1.44 1.79
CA ARG A 303 -6.52 2.84 2.27
C ARG A 303 -7.91 3.24 2.77
N GLU A 304 -8.61 2.28 3.39
CA GLU A 304 -9.91 2.49 4.02
C GLU A 304 -9.73 3.17 5.38
N THR A 305 -8.97 2.53 6.28
CA THR A 305 -8.68 3.00 7.64
C THR A 305 -7.52 2.20 8.26
N LEU A 306 -7.05 2.56 9.45
CA LEU A 306 -6.06 1.80 10.23
C LEU A 306 -6.47 0.32 10.42
N SER A 307 -5.51 -0.58 10.34
CA SER A 307 -5.66 -1.94 10.87
C SER A 307 -5.59 -1.94 12.40
N PHE A 308 -6.02 -3.04 13.04
CA PHE A 308 -5.89 -3.19 14.49
C PHE A 308 -4.43 -3.18 14.96
N LEU A 309 -3.49 -3.70 14.14
CA LEU A 309 -2.07 -3.73 14.47
C LEU A 309 -1.36 -2.41 14.23
N ASP A 310 -1.86 -1.54 13.34
CA ASP A 310 -1.41 -0.15 13.24
C ASP A 310 -1.68 0.59 14.58
N ILE A 311 -2.88 0.39 15.14
CA ILE A 311 -3.28 0.94 16.44
C ILE A 311 -2.48 0.31 17.59
N GLU A 312 -2.30 -1.02 17.61
CA GLU A 312 -1.51 -1.70 18.66
C GLU A 312 -0.04 -1.24 18.64
N THR A 313 0.53 -0.97 17.46
CA THR A 313 1.89 -0.43 17.26
C THR A 313 2.04 0.92 17.96
N ILE A 314 1.13 1.87 17.70
CA ILE A 314 1.15 3.19 18.32
C ILE A 314 0.89 3.13 19.82
N ASN A 315 -0.03 2.28 20.28
CA ASN A 315 -0.32 2.15 21.71
C ASN A 315 0.83 1.51 22.49
N LYS A 316 1.52 0.52 21.94
CA LYS A 316 2.75 -0.01 22.56
C LYS A 316 3.88 1.02 22.55
N ALA A 317 3.99 1.82 21.49
CA ALA A 317 5.02 2.84 21.35
C ALA A 317 4.84 4.05 22.30
N TYR A 318 3.60 4.55 22.47
CA TYR A 318 3.32 5.80 23.19
C TYR A 318 2.56 5.64 24.52
N CYS A 319 1.85 4.53 24.71
CA CYS A 319 0.80 4.41 25.72
C CYS A 319 0.98 3.22 26.68
N SER A 320 2.15 2.55 26.64
CA SER A 320 2.46 1.35 27.43
C SER A 320 2.51 1.58 28.94
N ASP A 321 2.52 2.83 29.39
CA ASP A 321 2.52 3.26 30.79
C ASP A 321 1.13 3.60 31.35
N ARG A 322 0.09 3.67 30.49
CA ARG A 322 -1.23 4.21 30.88
C ARG A 322 -2.09 3.25 31.69
N CYS A 323 -2.01 1.95 31.42
CA CYS A 323 -2.80 0.90 32.09
C CYS A 323 -1.89 -0.12 32.77
N SER A 324 -2.06 -0.33 34.08
CA SER A 324 -1.18 -1.15 34.93
C SER A 324 -1.80 -2.48 35.40
N GLY A 325 -2.89 -2.93 34.77
CA GLY A 325 -3.64 -4.14 35.13
C GLY A 325 -3.33 -5.37 34.25
N SER A 326 -4.04 -6.49 34.51
CA SER A 326 -4.05 -7.65 33.62
C SER A 326 -4.80 -7.34 32.32
N ASN A 327 -4.36 -7.93 31.21
CA ASN A 327 -5.18 -7.94 30.00
C ASN A 327 -6.28 -9.01 30.13
N ASP A 328 -7.47 -8.56 30.48
CA ASP A 328 -8.67 -9.38 30.64
C ASP A 328 -9.44 -9.62 29.32
N CYS A 329 -9.11 -8.85 28.28
CA CYS A 329 -9.71 -8.93 26.95
C CYS A 329 -9.41 -10.28 26.28
N LYS A 330 -10.25 -10.67 25.32
CA LYS A 330 -10.17 -11.93 24.57
C LYS A 330 -9.78 -11.69 23.12
N ASN A 331 -9.51 -12.79 22.40
CA ASN A 331 -9.34 -12.80 20.95
C ASN A 331 -8.26 -11.86 20.41
N GLY A 332 -7.28 -11.49 21.24
CA GLY A 332 -6.21 -10.54 20.89
C GLY A 332 -6.52 -9.07 21.17
N GLY A 333 -7.68 -8.74 21.75
CA GLY A 333 -7.96 -7.40 22.27
C GLY A 333 -7.05 -7.02 23.45
N TYR A 334 -7.01 -5.73 23.78
CA TYR A 334 -6.25 -5.19 24.91
C TYR A 334 -6.91 -3.92 25.49
N PRO A 335 -6.59 -3.50 26.74
CA PRO A 335 -7.24 -2.36 27.38
C PRO A 335 -7.03 -1.03 26.63
N HIS A 336 -8.08 -0.21 26.56
CA HIS A 336 -8.02 1.09 25.90
C HIS A 336 -7.15 2.07 26.73
N PRO A 337 -6.16 2.76 26.13
CA PRO A 337 -5.15 3.50 26.89
C PRO A 337 -5.67 4.76 27.61
N LYS A 338 -6.86 5.28 27.27
CA LYS A 338 -7.55 6.34 28.03
C LYS A 338 -8.69 5.79 28.93
N GLN A 339 -9.03 4.50 28.84
CA GLN A 339 -10.19 3.86 29.48
C GLN A 339 -9.82 2.39 29.80
N CYS A 340 -8.99 2.18 30.82
CA CYS A 340 -8.36 0.87 31.07
C CYS A 340 -9.34 -0.27 31.47
N ASP A 341 -10.62 0.04 31.65
CA ASP A 341 -11.74 -0.88 31.89
C ASP A 341 -12.48 -1.31 30.62
N THR A 342 -12.21 -0.68 29.47
CA THR A 342 -12.75 -1.06 28.15
C THR A 342 -11.67 -1.68 27.26
N CYS A 343 -12.07 -2.53 26.33
CA CYS A 343 -11.16 -3.22 25.41
C CYS A 343 -11.19 -2.60 24.00
N LEU A 344 -10.01 -2.38 23.43
CA LEU A 344 -9.84 -2.27 21.97
C LEU A 344 -9.87 -3.68 21.38
N CYS A 345 -10.71 -3.87 20.35
CA CYS A 345 -10.98 -5.17 19.75
C CYS A 345 -10.51 -5.26 18.29
N PRO A 346 -10.01 -6.42 17.84
CA PRO A 346 -9.71 -6.64 16.44
C PRO A 346 -10.93 -6.41 15.53
N ASN A 347 -10.70 -5.92 14.32
CA ASN A 347 -11.76 -5.65 13.34
C ASN A 347 -12.69 -6.88 13.19
N GLY A 348 -14.00 -6.63 13.28
CA GLY A 348 -15.07 -7.64 13.29
C GLY A 348 -15.53 -8.10 14.68
N LEU A 349 -14.79 -7.78 15.75
CA LEU A 349 -15.12 -8.13 17.14
C LEU A 349 -15.56 -6.91 17.97
N SER A 350 -16.44 -7.14 18.94
CA SER A 350 -16.81 -6.16 19.96
C SER A 350 -17.23 -6.85 21.27
N GLY A 351 -17.97 -6.17 22.14
CA GLY A 351 -18.32 -6.63 23.48
C GLY A 351 -17.29 -6.20 24.52
N PRO A 352 -17.63 -6.29 25.83
CA PRO A 352 -16.79 -5.79 26.93
C PRO A 352 -15.38 -6.37 26.98
N LYS A 353 -15.18 -7.57 26.42
CA LYS A 353 -13.91 -8.29 26.36
C LYS A 353 -13.57 -8.78 24.95
N CYS A 354 -14.12 -8.19 23.88
CA CYS A 354 -13.90 -8.62 22.50
C CYS A 354 -14.40 -10.05 22.18
N GLU A 355 -15.44 -10.50 22.89
CA GLU A 355 -16.05 -11.83 22.80
C GLU A 355 -17.27 -11.90 21.87
N ASP A 356 -17.74 -10.76 21.36
CA ASP A 356 -18.94 -10.63 20.53
C ASP A 356 -18.61 -10.12 19.12
N PHE A 357 -19.58 -10.07 18.23
CA PHE A 357 -19.41 -9.49 16.89
C PHE A 357 -19.53 -7.96 16.92
N GLU A 358 -18.86 -7.27 16.00
CA GLU A 358 -19.05 -5.82 15.80
C GLU A 358 -20.44 -5.56 15.14
N PRO A 359 -21.28 -4.65 15.67
CA PRO A 359 -22.61 -4.39 15.12
C PRO A 359 -22.59 -3.98 13.62
N PRO A 360 -23.64 -4.32 12.85
CA PRO A 360 -23.69 -4.01 11.43
C PRO A 360 -23.87 -2.51 11.17
N ARG A 361 -23.47 -2.09 9.96
CA ARG A 361 -23.60 -0.72 9.45
C ARG A 361 -24.46 -0.73 8.19
N LYS A 362 -25.53 0.08 8.18
CA LYS A 362 -26.43 0.29 7.03
C LYS A 362 -27.05 -1.00 6.42
N ALA A 363 -27.10 -2.09 7.20
CA ALA A 363 -27.59 -3.39 6.78
C ALA A 363 -28.13 -4.18 7.98
N GLU A 364 -29.05 -5.12 7.72
CA GLU A 364 -29.59 -6.05 8.71
C GLU A 364 -28.89 -7.40 8.55
N CYS A 365 -27.77 -7.58 9.25
CA CYS A 365 -26.84 -8.68 9.04
C CYS A 365 -25.86 -8.84 10.22
N GLY A 366 -24.96 -9.82 10.14
CA GLY A 366 -24.04 -10.14 11.23
C GLY A 366 -24.65 -11.05 12.29
N GLY A 367 -23.87 -11.41 13.31
CA GLY A 367 -24.33 -12.21 14.44
C GLY A 367 -23.30 -13.18 15.00
N LYS A 368 -23.62 -13.75 16.17
CA LYS A 368 -22.84 -14.83 16.78
C LYS A 368 -23.45 -16.19 16.45
N ILE A 369 -22.67 -17.09 15.85
CA ILE A 369 -23.12 -18.38 15.32
C ILE A 369 -22.42 -19.51 16.06
N VAL A 370 -23.19 -20.30 16.82
CA VAL A 370 -22.74 -21.59 17.34
C VAL A 370 -22.79 -22.60 16.20
N VAL A 371 -21.62 -23.12 15.82
CA VAL A 371 -21.44 -24.00 14.68
C VAL A 371 -21.69 -25.46 15.07
N LYS A 372 -22.44 -26.16 14.23
CA LYS A 372 -22.81 -27.58 14.35
C LYS A 372 -22.16 -28.42 13.25
N GLU A 373 -22.26 -29.74 13.33
CA GLU A 373 -21.72 -30.66 12.29
C GLU A 373 -22.52 -30.59 10.97
N GLU A 374 -23.79 -30.19 11.05
CA GLU A 374 -24.64 -29.86 9.91
C GLU A 374 -24.32 -28.46 9.35
N TRP A 375 -24.29 -28.32 8.01
CA TRP A 375 -23.98 -27.06 7.33
C TRP A 375 -25.00 -25.96 7.68
N GLN A 376 -24.49 -24.79 8.08
CA GLN A 376 -25.26 -23.57 8.36
C GLN A 376 -24.77 -22.45 7.44
N SER A 377 -25.66 -21.70 6.79
CA SER A 377 -25.30 -20.64 5.85
C SER A 377 -25.48 -19.23 6.40
N ILE A 378 -24.60 -18.32 5.96
CA ILE A 378 -24.78 -16.86 5.99
C ILE A 378 -24.68 -16.31 4.56
N GLU A 379 -25.17 -15.10 4.36
CA GLU A 379 -25.13 -14.39 3.08
C GLU A 379 -24.96 -12.88 3.29
N SER A 380 -24.46 -12.19 2.26
CA SER A 380 -24.41 -10.73 2.24
C SER A 380 -25.82 -10.11 2.21
N PRO A 381 -25.98 -8.85 2.63
CA PRO A 381 -27.25 -8.13 2.50
C PRO A 381 -27.80 -8.20 1.07
N GLY A 382 -29.09 -8.49 0.93
CA GLY A 382 -29.78 -8.54 -0.37
C GLY A 382 -29.35 -9.69 -1.30
N PHE A 383 -28.58 -10.68 -0.84
CA PHE A 383 -28.15 -11.79 -1.69
C PHE A 383 -29.34 -12.65 -2.22
N PRO A 384 -29.30 -13.12 -3.48
CA PRO A 384 -28.43 -12.69 -4.58
C PRO A 384 -28.98 -11.47 -5.34
N ASP A 385 -30.26 -11.15 -5.15
CA ASP A 385 -31.00 -10.06 -5.79
C ASP A 385 -31.85 -9.36 -4.70
N PRO A 386 -31.75 -8.02 -4.52
CA PRO A 386 -31.11 -7.03 -5.38
C PRO A 386 -29.57 -6.95 -5.28
N GLY A 387 -28.94 -7.74 -4.41
CA GLY A 387 -27.54 -7.60 -4.03
C GLY A 387 -27.33 -6.61 -2.88
N TYR A 388 -26.07 -6.37 -2.54
CA TYR A 388 -25.69 -5.45 -1.46
C TYR A 388 -25.68 -3.98 -1.91
N ASP A 389 -25.82 -3.04 -0.98
CA ASP A 389 -25.69 -1.59 -1.25
C ASP A 389 -24.30 -1.06 -0.87
N PRO A 390 -23.87 0.11 -1.38
CA PRO A 390 -22.65 0.78 -0.92
C PRO A 390 -22.68 1.16 0.56
N ASP A 391 -21.50 1.26 1.15
CA ASP A 391 -21.25 1.73 2.52
C ASP A 391 -21.81 0.85 3.66
N GLN A 392 -22.01 -0.44 3.40
CA GLN A 392 -22.45 -1.43 4.37
C GLN A 392 -21.28 -2.16 5.04
N LYS A 393 -21.51 -2.67 6.26
CA LYS A 393 -20.59 -3.58 6.97
C LYS A 393 -21.41 -4.61 7.77
N CYS A 394 -21.00 -5.87 7.74
CA CYS A 394 -21.57 -6.95 8.54
C CYS A 394 -20.45 -7.77 9.16
N ASN A 395 -20.62 -8.27 10.37
CA ASN A 395 -19.61 -9.06 11.07
C ASN A 395 -20.26 -10.29 11.71
N TRP A 396 -19.70 -11.47 11.46
CA TRP A 396 -20.17 -12.72 12.03
C TRP A 396 -19.04 -13.40 12.82
N VAL A 397 -19.34 -13.79 14.05
CA VAL A 397 -18.43 -14.54 14.92
C VAL A 397 -18.94 -15.97 14.99
N PHE A 398 -18.14 -16.90 14.47
CA PHE A 398 -18.42 -18.33 14.47
C PHE A 398 -17.65 -18.99 15.62
N GLU A 399 -18.33 -19.78 16.45
CA GLU A 399 -17.72 -20.53 17.56
C GLU A 399 -18.16 -22.00 17.53
N VAL A 400 -17.23 -22.90 17.85
CA VAL A 400 -17.49 -24.34 17.95
C VAL A 400 -16.85 -24.93 19.22
N ALA A 401 -17.44 -26.00 19.77
CA ALA A 401 -16.90 -26.70 20.93
C ALA A 401 -15.94 -27.83 20.48
N GLY A 402 -14.66 -27.74 20.86
CA GLY A 402 -13.69 -28.84 20.72
C GLY A 402 -13.28 -29.24 19.29
N LYS A 403 -13.76 -28.54 18.27
CA LYS A 403 -13.51 -28.80 16.84
C LYS A 403 -12.96 -27.56 16.13
N ARG A 404 -12.73 -27.67 14.81
CA ARG A 404 -12.51 -26.53 13.90
C ARG A 404 -13.77 -26.20 13.14
N ILE A 405 -13.75 -25.10 12.40
CA ILE A 405 -14.83 -24.66 11.52
C ILE A 405 -14.36 -24.83 10.08
N GLU A 406 -15.11 -25.57 9.29
CA GLU A 406 -14.95 -25.66 7.84
C GLU A 406 -15.90 -24.69 7.18
N PHE A 407 -15.37 -23.87 6.26
CA PHE A 407 -16.12 -22.90 5.47
C PHE A 407 -16.08 -23.26 3.99
N GLU A 408 -17.18 -23.05 3.26
CA GLU A 408 -17.25 -23.20 1.80
C GLU A 408 -18.13 -22.09 1.21
N PHE A 409 -17.65 -21.42 0.16
CA PHE A 409 -18.45 -20.48 -0.61
C PHE A 409 -19.36 -21.23 -1.57
N ILE A 410 -20.63 -20.84 -1.64
CA ILE A 410 -21.67 -21.52 -2.43
C ILE A 410 -22.48 -20.54 -3.27
N GLU A 411 -23.24 -21.06 -4.23
CA GLU A 411 -24.14 -20.30 -5.12
C GLU A 411 -23.38 -19.22 -5.93
N GLU A 412 -23.81 -17.95 -5.90
CA GLU A 412 -23.16 -16.85 -6.60
C GLU A 412 -22.10 -16.13 -5.75
N PHE A 413 -21.12 -15.54 -6.44
CA PHE A 413 -20.09 -14.69 -5.85
C PHE A 413 -19.79 -13.52 -6.79
N SER A 414 -19.93 -12.28 -6.32
CA SER A 414 -19.70 -11.07 -7.12
C SER A 414 -19.46 -9.85 -6.24
N PHE A 415 -18.33 -9.19 -6.44
CA PHE A 415 -17.99 -7.89 -5.86
C PHE A 415 -17.25 -7.04 -6.89
N LEU A 416 -17.18 -5.73 -6.66
CA LEU A 416 -16.29 -4.83 -7.41
C LEU A 416 -14.87 -5.40 -7.52
N CYS A 417 -14.34 -5.45 -8.74
CA CYS A 417 -13.07 -6.07 -9.02
C CYS A 417 -11.93 -5.05 -9.09
N THR A 418 -11.07 -5.06 -8.07
CA THR A 418 -9.88 -4.20 -7.94
C THR A 418 -8.66 -5.04 -7.50
N SER A 419 -7.44 -4.56 -7.72
CA SER A 419 -6.20 -5.27 -7.32
C SER A 419 -5.99 -5.31 -5.80
N THR A 420 -6.59 -4.37 -5.09
CA THR A 420 -6.80 -4.35 -3.64
C THR A 420 -8.30 -4.23 -3.41
N CYS A 421 -8.94 -5.18 -2.74
CA CYS A 421 -10.40 -5.18 -2.63
C CYS A 421 -10.91 -4.03 -1.75
N VAL A 422 -11.90 -3.29 -2.25
CA VAL A 422 -12.60 -2.21 -1.53
C VAL A 422 -14.01 -2.60 -1.11
N ASP A 423 -14.70 -3.37 -1.96
CA ASP A 423 -15.89 -4.14 -1.61
C ASP A 423 -15.42 -5.61 -1.50
N TYR A 424 -15.67 -6.29 -0.39
CA TYR A 424 -15.12 -7.62 -0.10
C TYR A 424 -15.89 -8.42 0.95
N VAL A 425 -15.61 -9.72 0.94
CA VAL A 425 -15.70 -10.59 2.12
C VAL A 425 -14.29 -10.86 2.64
N GLU A 426 -14.08 -10.67 3.94
CA GLU A 426 -12.85 -10.93 4.67
C GLU A 426 -13.04 -12.12 5.63
N MET A 427 -12.08 -13.04 5.66
CA MET A 427 -12.11 -14.23 6.50
C MET A 427 -10.89 -14.29 7.43
N LYS A 428 -11.15 -14.36 8.74
CA LYS A 428 -10.15 -14.43 9.80
C LYS A 428 -10.29 -15.77 10.51
N ILE A 429 -9.49 -16.74 10.07
CA ILE A 429 -9.55 -18.15 10.51
C ILE A 429 -8.21 -18.68 11.05
N SER A 430 -7.19 -17.83 11.11
CA SER A 430 -5.85 -18.12 11.65
C SER A 430 -5.83 -18.09 13.18
N ALA A 431 -4.77 -18.60 13.81
CA ALA A 431 -4.62 -18.63 15.27
C ALA A 431 -4.49 -17.26 15.95
N ASP A 432 -4.18 -16.22 15.19
CA ASP A 432 -4.24 -14.83 15.65
C ASP A 432 -5.33 -14.09 14.87
N LEU A 433 -6.31 -13.54 15.59
CA LEU A 433 -7.41 -12.76 15.03
C LEU A 433 -7.09 -11.25 14.97
N ARG A 434 -5.91 -10.81 15.38
CA ARG A 434 -5.50 -9.40 15.32
C ARG A 434 -5.18 -8.92 13.90
N PRO A 435 -4.37 -9.63 13.08
CA PRO A 435 -4.09 -9.21 11.71
C PRO A 435 -5.37 -9.14 10.88
N THR A 436 -5.31 -8.39 9.78
CA THR A 436 -6.35 -8.42 8.74
C THR A 436 -6.43 -9.81 8.11
N GLY A 437 -7.63 -10.20 7.67
CA GLY A 437 -7.92 -11.51 7.07
C GLY A 437 -7.69 -11.61 5.55
N PHE A 438 -8.00 -12.78 5.00
CA PHE A 438 -8.04 -13.01 3.56
C PHE A 438 -9.19 -12.21 2.94
N ARG A 439 -8.95 -11.37 1.94
CA ARG A 439 -10.02 -10.62 1.23
C ARG A 439 -10.27 -11.19 -0.15
N TRP A 440 -11.53 -11.51 -0.45
CA TRP A 440 -11.99 -11.83 -1.79
C TRP A 440 -12.97 -10.79 -2.32
N CYS A 441 -12.83 -10.50 -3.61
CA CYS A 441 -13.70 -9.68 -4.43
C CYS A 441 -13.65 -10.20 -5.89
N CYS A 442 -14.17 -9.45 -6.87
CA CYS A 442 -14.40 -9.93 -8.24
C CYS A 442 -15.46 -11.07 -8.30
N PHE A 443 -15.46 -11.83 -9.41
CA PHE A 443 -16.53 -12.74 -9.83
C PHE A 443 -16.21 -14.24 -9.64
N ASN A 444 -14.96 -14.55 -9.29
CA ASN A 444 -14.51 -15.93 -9.13
C ASN A 444 -14.83 -16.40 -7.71
N ILE A 445 -15.84 -17.27 -7.58
CA ILE A 445 -16.14 -17.95 -6.32
C ILE A 445 -14.88 -18.66 -5.79
N PRO A 446 -14.46 -18.41 -4.52
CA PRO A 446 -13.31 -19.10 -3.94
C PRO A 446 -13.57 -20.61 -3.87
N LYS A 447 -12.64 -21.42 -4.43
CA LYS A 447 -12.85 -22.86 -4.63
C LYS A 447 -12.29 -23.70 -3.48
N GLY A 448 -13.03 -24.73 -3.11
CA GLY A 448 -12.68 -25.66 -2.04
C GLY A 448 -13.10 -25.15 -0.66
N SER A 449 -12.83 -25.93 0.38
CA SER A 449 -13.14 -25.55 1.76
C SER A 449 -11.94 -24.95 2.50
N PHE A 450 -12.24 -24.08 3.45
CA PHE A 450 -11.29 -23.35 4.27
C PHE A 450 -11.50 -23.75 5.73
N VAL A 451 -10.53 -24.44 6.33
CA VAL A 451 -10.63 -24.95 7.71
C VAL A 451 -9.84 -24.06 8.66
N SER A 452 -10.49 -23.58 9.71
CA SER A 452 -9.88 -22.70 10.73
C SER A 452 -8.80 -23.39 11.55
N GLU A 453 -7.83 -22.62 12.03
CA GLU A 453 -6.80 -23.11 12.95
C GLU A 453 -7.36 -23.37 14.35
N LEU A 454 -8.26 -22.49 14.79
CA LEU A 454 -8.93 -22.51 16.10
C LEU A 454 -10.41 -22.89 16.01
N ASN A 455 -11.05 -22.95 17.18
CA ASN A 455 -12.48 -23.18 17.36
C ASN A 455 -13.33 -21.88 17.29
N ILE A 456 -12.72 -20.78 16.85
CA ILE A 456 -13.36 -19.48 16.61
C ILE A 456 -12.89 -18.93 15.26
N ALA A 457 -13.77 -18.22 14.56
CA ALA A 457 -13.48 -17.52 13.32
C ALA A 457 -14.35 -16.26 13.18
N VAL A 458 -13.85 -15.26 12.43
CA VAL A 458 -14.59 -14.03 12.14
C VAL A 458 -14.71 -13.86 10.63
N ILE A 459 -15.94 -13.63 10.15
CA ILE A 459 -16.23 -13.26 8.77
C ILE A 459 -16.73 -11.82 8.76
N ILE A 460 -16.16 -10.99 7.89
CA ILE A 460 -16.52 -9.57 7.75
C ILE A 460 -16.95 -9.34 6.31
N PHE A 461 -18.10 -8.73 6.11
CA PHE A 461 -18.51 -8.19 4.81
C PHE A 461 -18.37 -6.68 4.82
N ARG A 462 -17.91 -6.11 3.72
CA ARG A 462 -17.74 -4.67 3.54
C ARG A 462 -18.05 -4.26 2.10
N SER A 463 -18.82 -3.19 1.93
CA SER A 463 -18.99 -2.50 0.64
C SER A 463 -18.67 -1.01 0.80
N GLN A 464 -17.87 -0.46 -0.10
CA GLN A 464 -17.47 0.95 -0.07
C GLN A 464 -18.08 1.74 -1.23
N LEU A 465 -18.03 1.20 -2.45
CA LEU A 465 -18.26 1.99 -3.66
C LEU A 465 -19.49 1.59 -4.47
N THR A 466 -19.87 0.31 -4.47
CA THR A 466 -20.84 -0.22 -5.45
C THR A 466 -21.92 -1.09 -4.83
N ASN A 467 -22.84 -1.54 -5.68
CA ASN A 467 -23.77 -2.63 -5.43
C ASN A 467 -23.42 -3.81 -6.35
N ASP A 468 -23.44 -5.03 -5.84
CA ASP A 468 -23.29 -6.27 -6.62
C ASP A 468 -23.92 -7.46 -5.84
N VAL A 469 -23.91 -8.66 -6.40
CA VAL A 469 -24.58 -9.85 -5.82
C VAL A 469 -24.06 -10.22 -4.42
N GLY A 470 -22.77 -10.00 -4.14
CA GLY A 470 -22.13 -10.35 -2.88
C GLY A 470 -21.76 -11.83 -2.80
N PHE A 471 -22.13 -12.52 -1.72
CA PHE A 471 -21.74 -13.91 -1.48
C PHE A 471 -22.73 -14.68 -0.60
N LYS A 472 -22.65 -16.01 -0.70
CA LYS A 472 -23.17 -16.94 0.31
C LYS A 472 -22.07 -17.89 0.78
N LEU A 473 -22.02 -18.14 2.08
CA LEU A 473 -20.99 -18.93 2.74
C LEU A 473 -21.65 -19.92 3.70
N GLN A 474 -21.31 -21.20 3.60
CA GLN A 474 -21.69 -22.21 4.58
C GLN A 474 -20.54 -22.54 5.53
N ALA A 475 -20.88 -22.86 6.77
CA ALA A 475 -19.97 -23.25 7.84
C ALA A 475 -20.45 -24.52 8.55
N ARG A 476 -19.53 -25.39 8.96
CA ARG A 476 -19.80 -26.55 9.82
C ARG A 476 -18.63 -26.88 10.75
N ALA A 477 -18.91 -27.63 11.81
CA ALA A 477 -17.93 -28.19 12.72
C ALA A 477 -17.19 -29.34 12.04
N THR A 478 -15.86 -29.35 12.13
CA THR A 478 -15.00 -30.33 11.45
C THR A 478 -13.82 -30.77 12.29
N ASP A 479 -13.37 -32.00 12.07
CA ASP A 479 -12.12 -32.56 12.60
C ASP A 479 -10.98 -32.53 11.58
N LEU A 480 -11.22 -31.95 10.39
CA LEU A 480 -10.22 -31.79 9.33
C LEU A 480 -8.98 -31.01 9.84
N PRO A 481 -7.80 -31.24 9.24
CA PRO A 481 -6.64 -30.40 9.51
C PRO A 481 -6.92 -28.96 9.09
N ALA A 482 -6.40 -28.01 9.86
CA ALA A 482 -6.42 -26.60 9.48
C ALA A 482 -5.68 -26.39 8.15
N ARG A 483 -6.04 -25.32 7.45
CA ARG A 483 -5.37 -24.93 6.20
C ARG A 483 -3.87 -24.72 6.43
N THR A 484 -3.02 -25.28 5.56
CA THR A 484 -1.57 -25.07 5.62
C THR A 484 -1.17 -23.74 4.99
N THR A 485 -0.56 -22.85 5.78
CA THR A 485 0.08 -21.62 5.27
C THR A 485 1.36 -21.97 4.49
N PRO A 486 1.63 -21.35 3.33
CA PRO A 486 2.86 -21.62 2.58
C PRO A 486 4.13 -21.29 3.38
N ALA A 487 5.06 -22.24 3.45
CA ALA A 487 6.33 -22.05 4.14
C ALA A 487 7.21 -20.98 3.46
N PRO A 488 7.98 -20.16 4.20
CA PRO A 488 8.92 -19.22 3.61
C PRO A 488 10.02 -19.95 2.82
N VAL A 489 10.01 -19.81 1.49
CA VAL A 489 11.14 -20.20 0.65
C VAL A 489 12.32 -19.28 0.94
N VAL A 490 13.42 -19.85 1.43
CA VAL A 490 14.72 -19.18 1.55
C VAL A 490 15.34 -19.12 0.16
N ILE A 491 15.44 -17.92 -0.41
CA ILE A 491 16.14 -17.69 -1.67
C ILE A 491 17.58 -17.31 -1.33
N THR A 492 18.54 -18.09 -1.82
CA THR A 492 19.97 -17.77 -1.71
C THR A 492 20.47 -17.32 -3.08
N THR A 493 20.72 -16.02 -3.27
CA THR A 493 21.42 -15.52 -4.46
C THR A 493 22.92 -15.55 -4.22
N THR A 494 23.67 -16.08 -5.19
CA THR A 494 25.15 -16.05 -5.17
C THR A 494 25.62 -14.92 -6.08
N PRO A 495 26.35 -13.90 -5.57
CA PRO A 495 26.87 -12.84 -6.42
C PRO A 495 28.01 -13.37 -7.31
N VAL A 496 27.88 -13.21 -8.63
CA VAL A 496 28.95 -13.50 -9.59
C VAL A 496 29.71 -12.19 -9.89
N PRO A 497 31.00 -12.07 -9.58
CA PRO A 497 31.77 -10.85 -9.80
C PRO A 497 32.60 -10.90 -11.09
N THR A 498 32.66 -9.78 -11.81
CA THR A 498 33.91 -9.03 -12.14
C THR A 498 33.60 -7.90 -13.13
N THR A 499 34.26 -6.76 -12.94
CA THR A 499 34.36 -5.71 -13.96
C THR A 499 35.62 -5.94 -14.82
N ILE A 500 35.51 -5.70 -16.11
CA ILE A 500 36.65 -5.71 -17.05
C ILE A 500 37.08 -4.28 -17.38
N GLU A 501 38.33 -4.11 -17.83
CA GLU A 501 38.81 -2.83 -18.33
C GLU A 501 38.23 -2.50 -19.70
N GLY A 502 37.95 -1.22 -19.92
CA GLY A 502 37.32 -0.69 -21.14
C GLY A 502 36.19 0.30 -20.83
N THR A 503 35.49 0.71 -21.87
CA THR A 503 34.30 1.59 -21.81
C THR A 503 33.16 1.00 -22.60
N ASP A 504 31.93 1.13 -22.10
CA ASP A 504 30.68 0.85 -22.82
C ASP A 504 30.53 -0.57 -23.40
N GLN A 505 30.92 -1.59 -22.62
CA GLN A 505 30.73 -2.99 -22.99
C GLN A 505 29.59 -3.62 -22.20
N TRP A 506 28.49 -3.88 -22.89
CA TRP A 506 27.40 -4.70 -22.39
C TRP A 506 27.74 -6.20 -22.52
N ALA A 507 27.31 -6.99 -21.55
CA ALA A 507 27.06 -8.41 -21.74
C ALA A 507 25.85 -8.60 -22.65
N GLU A 508 25.73 -9.80 -23.22
CA GLU A 508 24.49 -10.25 -23.85
C GLU A 508 23.29 -10.05 -22.91
N TRP A 509 22.14 -9.84 -23.52
CA TRP A 509 20.87 -9.83 -22.80
C TRP A 509 20.62 -11.18 -22.13
N GLY A 510 20.21 -11.13 -20.85
CA GLY A 510 19.64 -12.30 -20.19
C GLY A 510 18.33 -12.73 -20.84
N SER A 511 17.85 -13.91 -20.45
CA SER A 511 16.52 -14.38 -20.83
C SER A 511 15.43 -13.39 -20.38
N TRP A 512 14.34 -13.33 -21.14
CA TRP A 512 13.12 -12.67 -20.70
C TRP A 512 12.55 -13.35 -19.46
N SER A 513 12.00 -12.56 -18.55
CA SER A 513 11.22 -13.02 -17.41
C SER A 513 9.91 -13.67 -17.87
N GLN A 514 9.22 -14.32 -16.93
CA GLN A 514 7.86 -14.80 -17.20
C GLN A 514 6.94 -13.60 -17.44
N CYS A 515 6.06 -13.71 -18.45
CA CYS A 515 5.12 -12.66 -18.77
C CYS A 515 4.14 -12.44 -17.61
N SER A 516 3.89 -11.18 -17.21
CA SER A 516 3.05 -10.83 -16.05
C SER A 516 1.58 -11.23 -16.19
N ARG A 517 1.13 -11.55 -17.42
CA ARG A 517 -0.22 -12.04 -17.75
C ARG A 517 -0.12 -13.18 -18.77
N SER A 518 -1.07 -14.11 -18.76
CA SER A 518 -1.09 -15.27 -19.66
C SER A 518 -1.70 -15.01 -21.05
N CYS A 519 -2.41 -13.90 -21.23
CA CYS A 519 -3.09 -13.52 -22.47
C CYS A 519 -3.46 -12.02 -22.46
N GLY A 520 -4.04 -11.54 -23.56
CA GLY A 520 -4.70 -10.23 -23.67
C GLY A 520 -3.81 -9.08 -24.15
N GLY A 521 -2.56 -9.34 -24.51
CA GLY A 521 -1.60 -8.34 -25.01
C GLY A 521 -1.04 -7.37 -23.96
N CYS A 522 -1.75 -7.11 -22.87
CA CYS A 522 -1.31 -6.32 -21.71
C CYS A 522 -0.26 -7.01 -20.81
N GLY A 523 0.28 -8.16 -21.20
CA GLY A 523 1.36 -8.79 -20.45
C GLY A 523 2.66 -8.02 -20.66
N ILE A 524 3.46 -7.87 -19.60
CA ILE A 524 4.84 -7.37 -19.70
C ILE A 524 5.82 -8.44 -19.27
N MET A 525 6.97 -8.48 -19.94
CA MET A 525 8.15 -9.23 -19.54
C MET A 525 9.32 -8.25 -19.53
N SER A 526 10.33 -8.53 -18.71
CA SER A 526 11.56 -7.75 -18.70
C SER A 526 12.77 -8.65 -18.91
N ARG A 527 13.84 -8.08 -19.42
CA ARG A 527 15.15 -8.73 -19.46
C ARG A 527 16.21 -7.75 -19.00
N VAL A 528 17.28 -8.29 -18.45
CA VAL A 528 18.42 -7.51 -17.94
C VAL A 528 19.70 -7.94 -18.61
N ARG A 529 20.55 -6.98 -18.95
CA ARG A 529 21.96 -7.20 -19.29
C ARG A 529 22.86 -6.68 -18.16
N VAL A 530 24.15 -6.97 -18.25
CA VAL A 530 25.16 -6.47 -17.29
C VAL A 530 26.12 -5.56 -18.03
N CYS A 531 26.40 -4.37 -17.49
CA CYS A 531 27.51 -3.55 -17.98
C CYS A 531 28.79 -4.20 -17.43
N ARG A 532 29.68 -4.67 -18.31
CA ARG A 532 30.92 -5.35 -17.93
C ARG A 532 32.02 -4.35 -17.57
N THR A 533 31.98 -3.16 -18.16
CA THR A 533 32.86 -2.03 -17.85
C THR A 533 32.32 -1.21 -16.68
N LYS A 534 33.04 -0.16 -16.25
CA LYS A 534 32.54 0.78 -15.22
C LYS A 534 31.21 1.40 -15.66
N GLN A 535 31.26 2.16 -16.76
CA GLN A 535 30.13 2.87 -17.34
C GLN A 535 29.75 2.27 -18.70
N CYS A 536 28.44 2.30 -19.02
CA CYS A 536 27.86 1.98 -20.32
C CYS A 536 26.73 2.96 -20.68
N LYS A 537 26.41 3.09 -21.97
CA LYS A 537 25.33 3.90 -22.53
C LYS A 537 24.11 3.05 -22.88
N GLY A 538 22.93 3.66 -22.77
CA GLY A 538 21.65 3.01 -23.04
C GLY A 538 21.19 2.07 -21.92
N ARG A 539 20.00 1.52 -22.06
CA ARG A 539 19.28 0.89 -20.94
C ARG A 539 19.86 -0.45 -20.50
N ARG A 540 19.87 -0.71 -19.18
CA ARG A 540 20.22 -2.02 -18.60
C ARG A 540 19.06 -3.02 -18.61
N GLN A 541 17.86 -2.53 -18.32
CA GLN A 541 16.63 -3.31 -18.28
C GLN A 541 15.77 -2.86 -19.45
N GLU A 542 15.21 -3.83 -20.16
CA GLU A 542 14.30 -3.63 -21.27
C GLU A 542 12.99 -4.33 -20.92
N PHE A 543 11.88 -3.70 -21.28
CA PHE A 543 10.54 -4.24 -21.10
C PHE A 543 9.96 -4.52 -22.48
N SER A 544 9.26 -5.64 -22.62
CA SER A 544 8.51 -5.96 -23.83
C SER A 544 7.09 -6.35 -23.47
N THR A 545 6.17 -5.93 -24.34
CA THR A 545 4.82 -6.49 -24.42
C THR A 545 4.91 -7.99 -24.74
N CYS A 546 4.08 -8.81 -24.09
CA CYS A 546 4.06 -10.26 -24.27
C CYS A 546 2.65 -10.86 -24.15
N ASN A 547 2.54 -12.13 -24.56
CA ASN A 547 1.29 -12.88 -24.60
C ASN A 547 0.16 -12.13 -25.35
N LEU A 548 0.49 -11.71 -26.58
CA LEU A 548 -0.41 -11.10 -27.56
C LEU A 548 -1.55 -12.02 -28.03
N LYS A 549 -1.70 -13.24 -27.51
CA LYS A 549 -2.89 -14.06 -27.78
C LYS A 549 -4.09 -13.45 -27.04
N ALA A 550 -5.22 -13.29 -27.71
CA ALA A 550 -6.46 -12.87 -27.06
C ALA A 550 -6.86 -13.86 -25.95
N CYS A 551 -7.33 -13.33 -24.83
CA CYS A 551 -7.89 -14.13 -23.75
C CYS A 551 -9.17 -14.84 -24.21
N PRO A 552 -9.48 -16.04 -23.68
CA PRO A 552 -10.77 -16.68 -23.92
C PRO A 552 -11.94 -15.75 -23.57
N ILE A 553 -13.10 -15.99 -24.17
CA ILE A 553 -14.36 -15.31 -23.83
C ILE A 553 -14.58 -15.38 -22.31
N ASP A 554 -14.67 -14.21 -21.67
CA ASP A 554 -14.99 -14.12 -20.26
C ASP A 554 -16.51 -14.23 -20.06
N LYS A 555 -16.92 -15.27 -19.33
CA LYS A 555 -18.32 -15.51 -18.96
C LYS A 555 -18.91 -14.39 -18.12
N HIS A 556 -18.08 -13.61 -17.43
CA HIS A 556 -18.49 -12.51 -16.55
C HIS A 556 -18.53 -11.16 -17.27
N CYS A 557 -17.94 -11.01 -18.46
CA CYS A 557 -17.98 -9.76 -19.24
C CYS A 557 -19.41 -9.25 -19.44
N ALA A 558 -20.35 -10.17 -19.72
CA ALA A 558 -21.77 -9.83 -19.89
C ALA A 558 -22.43 -9.27 -18.61
N LYS A 559 -22.01 -9.75 -17.43
CA LYS A 559 -22.49 -9.26 -16.12
C LYS A 559 -21.83 -7.91 -15.79
N LEU A 560 -20.53 -7.77 -16.03
CA LEU A 560 -19.78 -6.52 -15.91
C LEU A 560 -20.42 -5.38 -16.71
N LEU A 561 -20.70 -5.60 -18.00
CA LEU A 561 -21.30 -4.58 -18.88
C LEU A 561 -22.83 -4.42 -18.72
N ALA A 562 -23.47 -5.21 -17.85
CA ALA A 562 -24.84 -4.97 -17.41
C ALA A 562 -24.89 -4.14 -16.12
N ASN A 563 -23.93 -4.36 -15.22
CA ASN A 563 -23.76 -3.58 -13.99
C ASN A 563 -23.20 -2.18 -14.28
N ASP A 564 -22.19 -2.08 -15.16
CA ASP A 564 -21.74 -0.79 -15.69
C ASP A 564 -22.74 -0.28 -16.72
N LYS A 565 -23.54 0.72 -16.30
CA LYS A 565 -24.51 1.39 -17.18
C LYS A 565 -23.83 2.18 -18.31
N ILE A 566 -22.50 2.29 -18.31
CA ILE A 566 -21.70 2.98 -19.31
C ILE A 566 -20.99 1.95 -20.20
N CYS A 567 -21.30 1.96 -21.51
CA CYS A 567 -20.49 1.26 -22.51
C CYS A 567 -19.85 2.27 -23.46
N ASN A 568 -18.57 2.08 -23.78
CA ASN A 568 -17.81 2.96 -24.68
C ASN A 568 -17.97 4.47 -24.36
N GLY A 569 -17.96 4.80 -23.06
CA GLY A 569 -18.09 6.18 -22.56
C GLY A 569 -19.49 6.80 -22.68
N ARG A 570 -20.55 6.02 -22.91
CA ARG A 570 -21.94 6.51 -22.97
C ARG A 570 -22.89 5.63 -22.17
N VAL A 571 -23.94 6.22 -21.60
CA VAL A 571 -25.01 5.48 -20.93
C VAL A 571 -25.73 4.56 -21.93
N CYS A 572 -25.68 3.26 -21.70
CA CYS A 572 -26.27 2.25 -22.55
C CYS A 572 -27.77 2.12 -22.27
N THR A 573 -28.59 2.43 -23.28
CA THR A 573 -30.06 2.25 -23.21
C THR A 573 -30.51 0.86 -23.64
N LYS A 574 -29.59 0.01 -24.12
CA LYS A 574 -29.85 -1.36 -24.60
C LYS A 574 -28.68 -2.28 -24.26
N ALA A 575 -28.95 -3.32 -23.48
CA ALA A 575 -27.94 -4.31 -23.08
C ALA A 575 -27.20 -4.95 -24.27
N SER A 576 -27.86 -5.13 -25.43
CA SER A 576 -27.25 -5.76 -26.61
C SER A 576 -26.07 -4.98 -27.22
N GLN A 577 -26.01 -3.65 -27.06
CA GLN A 577 -24.84 -2.87 -27.51
C GLN A 577 -23.64 -3.07 -26.59
N ALA A 578 -23.88 -3.30 -25.29
CA ALA A 578 -22.86 -3.66 -24.32
C ALA A 578 -22.32 -5.07 -24.62
N LEU A 579 -23.24 -6.04 -24.75
CA LEU A 579 -22.95 -7.47 -24.80
C LEU A 579 -22.17 -7.94 -26.04
N SER A 580 -22.21 -7.20 -27.15
CA SER A 580 -21.57 -7.63 -28.40
C SER A 580 -20.07 -7.91 -28.26
N GLY A 581 -19.33 -7.05 -27.55
CA GLY A 581 -17.91 -7.25 -27.30
C GLY A 581 -17.61 -8.48 -26.44
N CYS A 582 -18.52 -8.90 -25.56
CA CYS A 582 -18.33 -10.03 -24.65
C CYS A 582 -18.46 -11.42 -25.31
N LEU A 583 -18.89 -11.51 -26.56
CA LEU A 583 -19.01 -12.78 -27.27
C LEU A 583 -17.72 -13.19 -28.02
N GLU A 584 -16.67 -12.36 -27.93
CA GLU A 584 -15.41 -12.54 -28.64
C GLU A 584 -14.22 -12.72 -27.68
N PRO A 585 -13.09 -13.29 -28.13
CA PRO A 585 -11.85 -13.30 -27.38
C PRO A 585 -11.39 -11.88 -26.99
N GLN A 586 -10.98 -11.69 -25.74
CA GLN A 586 -10.72 -10.36 -25.17
C GLN A 586 -9.25 -9.94 -25.27
N CYS A 587 -9.03 -8.65 -25.52
CA CYS A 587 -7.75 -7.99 -25.38
C CYS A 587 -7.87 -6.83 -24.39
N CYS A 588 -6.81 -6.58 -23.63
CA CYS A 588 -6.74 -5.39 -22.78
C CYS A 588 -6.57 -4.14 -23.64
N PRO A 589 -7.17 -2.99 -23.30
CA PRO A 589 -6.77 -1.70 -23.86
C PRO A 589 -5.25 -1.47 -23.69
N PRO A 590 -4.54 -0.88 -24.67
CA PRO A 590 -5.03 -0.35 -25.95
C PRO A 590 -5.05 -1.38 -27.10
N PHE A 591 -5.00 -2.69 -26.80
CA PHE A 591 -5.03 -3.74 -27.81
C PHE A 591 -6.46 -4.10 -28.23
N ILE A 592 -6.62 -4.39 -29.51
CA ILE A 592 -7.85 -4.86 -30.16
C ILE A 592 -7.63 -6.30 -30.61
N ASN A 593 -8.66 -7.14 -30.48
CA ASN A 593 -8.63 -8.51 -30.98
C ASN A 593 -8.77 -8.52 -32.51
N VAL A 594 -7.76 -9.03 -33.21
CA VAL A 594 -7.75 -9.31 -34.64
C VAL A 594 -7.44 -10.79 -34.82
N ASP A 595 -8.43 -11.57 -35.26
CA ASP A 595 -8.34 -13.02 -35.51
C ASP A 595 -7.74 -13.84 -34.35
N GLY A 596 -8.05 -13.46 -33.10
CA GLY A 596 -7.54 -14.12 -31.89
C GLY A 596 -6.17 -13.61 -31.41
N THR A 597 -5.62 -12.57 -32.06
CA THR A 597 -4.37 -11.90 -31.69
C THR A 597 -4.63 -10.45 -31.33
N CYS A 598 -4.11 -10.03 -30.18
CA CYS A 598 -4.14 -8.66 -29.69
C CYS A 598 -3.12 -7.80 -30.44
N GLN A 599 -3.60 -6.81 -31.16
CA GLN A 599 -2.80 -5.82 -31.90
C GLN A 599 -3.10 -4.42 -31.39
N SER A 600 -2.16 -3.48 -31.46
CA SER A 600 -2.41 -2.07 -31.10
C SER A 600 -1.67 -1.15 -32.06
N ASP A 601 -2.33 -0.04 -32.42
CA ASP A 601 -1.72 1.08 -33.15
C ASP A 601 -0.91 2.01 -32.23
N SER A 602 -1.03 1.84 -30.91
CA SER A 602 -0.23 2.54 -29.92
C SER A 602 1.19 1.96 -29.86
N PRO A 603 2.24 2.77 -29.62
CA PRO A 603 3.60 2.27 -29.40
C PRO A 603 3.62 1.22 -28.30
N LEU A 604 4.26 0.08 -28.57
CA LEU A 604 4.43 -0.98 -27.58
C LEU A 604 5.48 -0.56 -26.55
N LEU A 605 5.57 -1.29 -25.42
CA LEU A 605 6.62 -1.04 -24.42
C LEU A 605 8.06 -1.26 -24.96
N ASN A 606 8.21 -1.78 -26.18
CA ASN A 606 9.48 -1.82 -26.91
C ASN A 606 9.91 -0.44 -27.42
N ASP A 607 8.97 0.43 -27.78
CA ASP A 607 9.20 1.69 -28.51
C ASP A 607 9.57 2.85 -27.58
N PHE A 608 10.40 2.59 -26.55
CA PHE A 608 11.08 3.62 -25.79
C PHE A 608 12.27 4.25 -26.58
N GLU A 609 12.14 4.38 -27.91
CA GLU A 609 13.03 5.22 -28.68
C GLU A 609 12.73 6.68 -28.38
N LEU A 610 13.56 7.27 -27.52
CA LEU A 610 13.91 8.70 -27.45
C LEU A 610 12.93 9.64 -28.20
N ALA A 611 11.85 10.02 -27.54
CA ALA A 611 11.19 11.29 -27.83
C ALA A 611 12.23 12.40 -27.62
N LYS A 612 12.75 12.94 -28.73
CA LYS A 612 13.78 13.98 -28.77
C LYS A 612 13.25 15.36 -28.41
#